data_AF-A0A830C2I6-F1
#
_entry.id   AF-A0A830C2I6-F1
#
_cell.length_a   1.000
_cell.length_b   1.000
_cell.length_c   1.000
_cell.angle_alpha   90.00
_cell.angle_beta   90.00
_cell.angle_gamma   90.00
#
_symmetry.space_group_name_H-M   'P 1'
#
loop_
_entity.id
_entity.type
_entity.pdbx_description
1 polymer ?
#
loop_
_entity_poly.entity_id
_entity_poly.type
_entity_poly.pdbx_seq_one_letter_code
_entity_poly.pdbx_strand_id
1 'polypeptide(L)'
;METCVQLIILPGGHLSSGPQNMTPHIIIVAPGEDVIRKIMLFARGRHSTIILSCFGGISAVNMKFPCSDETVTYEGLFDIVNLSGSLNDANNAPYGLVGSLNLAMVGPDCNVIGGVVEDVMVAASPVQLIVATMSPKAPRTKNKMGRSPIASAGPADRMDGDFGSPGFVLP
;
A
#
# COMPACT_ATOMS: atom_id res chain seq x y z
N MET A 1 0.67 -26.87 11.50
CA MET A 1 -0.27 -26.41 10.45
C MET A 1 -0.74 -24.99 10.80
N GLU A 2 0.20 -24.07 10.98
CA GLU A 2 -0.07 -22.69 11.43
C GLU A 2 0.86 -21.70 10.72
N THR A 3 0.96 -21.81 9.39
CA THR A 3 1.69 -20.87 8.53
C THR A 3 0.79 -19.79 7.93
N CYS A 4 -0.39 -19.57 8.52
CA CYS A 4 -1.15 -18.36 8.27
C CYS A 4 -0.43 -17.18 8.94
N VAL A 5 -0.13 -16.15 8.17
CA VAL A 5 0.21 -14.80 8.66
C VAL A 5 1.64 -14.56 9.17
N GLN A 6 2.67 -15.20 8.59
CA GLN A 6 3.98 -14.52 8.56
C GLN A 6 3.83 -13.34 7.60
N LEU A 7 3.30 -12.23 8.15
CA LEU A 7 3.64 -10.86 7.80
C LEU A 7 4.97 -10.88 7.03
N ILE A 8 4.98 -10.56 5.73
CA ILE A 8 6.23 -10.29 5.03
C ILE A 8 6.80 -9.05 5.69
N ILE A 9 7.62 -9.30 6.71
CA ILE A 9 8.52 -8.36 7.36
C ILE A 9 9.47 -7.91 6.25
N LEU A 10 9.12 -6.82 5.58
CA LEU A 10 10.14 -5.93 5.03
C LEU A 10 10.62 -5.05 6.19
N PRO A 11 11.91 -5.09 6.56
CA PRO A 11 12.49 -4.06 7.42
C PRO A 11 12.55 -2.75 6.61
N GLY A 12 11.45 -1.99 6.58
CA GLY A 12 11.41 -0.71 5.87
C GLY A 12 10.02 -0.17 5.50
N GLY A 13 8.95 -0.97 5.62
CA GLY A 13 7.59 -0.49 5.36
C GLY A 13 7.00 0.25 6.56
N HIS A 14 6.93 1.59 6.52
CA HIS A 14 6.21 2.38 7.50
C HIS A 14 4.69 2.12 7.40
N LEU A 15 4.19 1.08 8.07
CA LEU A 15 2.76 1.00 8.38
C LEU A 15 2.45 2.11 9.38
N SER A 16 2.02 3.26 8.87
CA SER A 16 1.59 4.39 9.68
C SER A 16 0.46 3.94 10.62
N SER A 17 0.82 3.82 11.90
CA SER A 17 0.03 3.31 13.03
C SER A 17 -1.13 4.25 13.37
N GLY A 18 -2.21 4.12 12.62
CA GLY A 18 -3.51 4.69 12.97
C GLY A 18 -4.61 3.69 12.62
N PRO A 19 -5.78 3.76 13.28
CA PRO A 19 -6.93 2.94 12.91
C PRO A 19 -7.28 3.26 11.45
N GLN A 20 -7.06 2.29 10.57
CA GLN A 20 -7.49 2.35 9.19
C GLN A 20 -8.60 1.33 9.02
N ASN A 21 -9.70 1.74 8.41
CA ASN A 21 -10.81 0.84 8.17
C ASN A 21 -10.42 -0.09 7.01
N MET A 22 -10.29 -1.37 7.33
CA MET A 22 -9.99 -2.43 6.38
C MET A 22 -11.24 -3.27 6.15
N THR A 23 -11.64 -3.44 4.89
CA THR A 23 -12.78 -4.29 4.52
C THR A 23 -12.27 -5.50 3.74
N PRO A 24 -12.37 -6.73 4.29
CA PRO A 24 -11.95 -7.95 3.60
C PRO A 24 -13.00 -8.40 2.56
N HIS A 25 -12.54 -9.02 1.49
CA HIS A 25 -13.33 -9.59 0.40
C HIS A 25 -12.71 -10.91 -0.07
N ILE A 26 -13.57 -11.85 -0.47
CA ILE A 26 -13.15 -13.09 -1.12
C ILE A 26 -13.48 -12.99 -2.60
N ILE A 27 -12.50 -13.23 -3.46
CA ILE A 27 -12.64 -13.26 -4.91
C ILE A 27 -12.32 -14.68 -5.38
N ILE A 28 -13.19 -15.25 -6.20
CA ILE A 28 -12.98 -16.56 -6.81
C ILE A 28 -12.59 -16.37 -8.28
N VAL A 29 -11.47 -16.96 -8.66
CA VAL A 29 -10.97 -17.01 -10.04
C VAL A 29 -11.22 -18.42 -10.57
N ALA A 30 -11.84 -18.54 -11.73
CA ALA A 30 -12.12 -19.83 -12.35
C ALA A 30 -10.87 -20.37 -13.08
N PRO A 31 -10.77 -21.70 -13.29
CA PRO A 31 -9.73 -22.28 -14.13
C PRO A 31 -9.67 -21.63 -15.51
N GLY A 32 -8.45 -21.40 -16.01
CA GLY A 32 -8.18 -20.73 -17.29
C GLY A 32 -8.28 -19.21 -17.26
N GLU A 33 -8.72 -18.60 -16.15
CA GLU A 33 -8.73 -17.14 -16.00
C GLU A 33 -7.42 -16.61 -15.43
N ASP A 34 -7.14 -15.34 -15.73
CA ASP A 34 -6.00 -14.60 -15.21
C ASP A 34 -6.32 -14.00 -13.83
N VAL A 35 -5.56 -14.45 -12.82
CA VAL A 35 -5.65 -14.02 -11.42
C VAL A 35 -5.26 -12.55 -11.28
N ILE A 36 -4.19 -12.11 -11.95
CA ILE A 36 -3.68 -10.72 -11.90
C ILE A 36 -4.72 -9.78 -12.48
N ARG A 37 -5.30 -10.15 -13.62
CA ARG A 37 -6.35 -9.33 -14.25
C ARG A 37 -7.56 -9.16 -13.35
N LYS A 38 -8.00 -10.21 -12.64
CA LYS A 38 -9.10 -10.09 -11.65
C LYS A 38 -8.73 -9.16 -10.49
N ILE A 39 -7.51 -9.27 -9.97
CA ILE A 39 -7.01 -8.39 -8.91
C ILE A 39 -6.99 -6.93 -9.37
N MET A 40 -6.47 -6.66 -10.57
CA MET A 40 -6.41 -5.31 -11.13
C MET A 40 -7.82 -4.73 -11.32
N LEU A 41 -8.76 -5.50 -11.86
CA LEU A 41 -10.15 -5.07 -12.02
C LEU A 41 -10.80 -4.78 -10.66
N PHE A 42 -10.50 -5.58 -9.64
CA PHE A 42 -10.98 -5.32 -8.29
C PHE A 42 -10.33 -4.07 -7.69
N ALA A 43 -9.02 -3.86 -7.86
CA ALA A 43 -8.31 -2.74 -7.25
C ALA A 43 -8.67 -1.36 -7.85
N ARG A 44 -9.18 -1.31 -9.08
CA ARG A 44 -9.58 -0.06 -9.74
C ARG A 44 -10.60 0.74 -8.93
N GLY A 45 -10.33 2.04 -8.75
CA GLY A 45 -11.19 2.96 -8.02
C GLY A 45 -11.16 2.79 -6.50
N ARG A 46 -10.22 1.97 -5.98
CA ARG A 46 -10.01 1.77 -4.54
C ARG A 46 -8.66 2.36 -4.16
N HIS A 47 -8.65 3.13 -3.08
CA HIS A 47 -7.45 3.83 -2.61
C HIS A 47 -6.25 2.89 -2.38
N SER A 48 -6.48 1.77 -1.71
CA SER A 48 -5.48 0.73 -1.51
C SER A 48 -6.15 -0.63 -1.42
N THR A 49 -5.60 -1.60 -2.15
CA THR A 49 -5.99 -3.01 -2.12
C THR A 49 -4.79 -3.83 -1.68
N ILE A 50 -4.97 -4.66 -0.66
CA ILE A 50 -3.94 -5.53 -0.10
C ILE A 50 -4.37 -6.96 -0.32
N ILE A 51 -3.45 -7.79 -0.82
CA ILE A 51 -3.64 -9.24 -0.87
C ILE A 51 -3.16 -9.82 0.45
N LEU A 52 -4.07 -10.45 1.18
CA LEU A 52 -3.79 -11.09 2.46
C LEU A 52 -3.29 -12.51 2.27
N SER A 53 -3.96 -13.26 1.39
CA SER A 53 -3.58 -14.64 1.04
C SER A 53 -4.32 -15.11 -0.20
N CYS A 54 -3.93 -16.29 -0.69
CA CYS A 54 -4.53 -16.95 -1.83
C CYS A 54 -4.36 -18.47 -1.72
N PHE A 55 -5.32 -19.23 -2.23
CA PHE A 55 -5.29 -20.69 -2.29
C PHE A 55 -5.77 -21.17 -3.66
N GLY A 56 -5.12 -22.19 -4.22
CA GLY A 56 -5.48 -22.82 -5.47
C GLY A 56 -4.24 -23.21 -6.28
N GLY A 57 -4.45 -23.71 -7.48
CA GLY A 57 -3.40 -24.10 -8.40
C GLY A 57 -3.30 -23.16 -9.59
N ILE A 58 -2.09 -23.00 -10.14
CA ILE A 58 -1.80 -22.23 -11.35
C ILE A 58 -1.17 -23.10 -12.43
N SER A 59 -1.42 -22.74 -13.69
CA SER A 59 -0.89 -23.43 -14.86
C SER A 59 0.26 -22.67 -15.53
N ALA A 60 0.30 -21.35 -15.34
CA ALA A 60 1.33 -20.48 -15.89
C ALA A 60 1.48 -19.22 -15.04
N VAL A 61 2.71 -18.74 -14.88
CA VAL A 61 3.00 -17.45 -14.24
C VAL A 61 4.29 -16.84 -14.76
N ASN A 62 4.29 -15.53 -14.94
CA ASN A 62 5.47 -14.75 -15.26
C ASN A 62 6.05 -14.16 -13.96
N MET A 63 7.33 -14.38 -13.71
CA MET A 63 8.01 -13.95 -12.50
C MET A 63 9.27 -13.16 -12.79
N LYS A 64 9.51 -12.12 -11.99
CA LYS A 64 10.73 -11.32 -12.00
C LYS A 64 11.50 -11.50 -10.70
N PHE A 65 12.83 -11.54 -10.82
CA PHE A 65 13.73 -11.70 -9.69
C PHE A 65 14.56 -10.43 -9.47
N PRO A 66 14.90 -10.06 -8.22
CA PRO A 66 15.65 -8.84 -7.95
C PRO A 66 17.08 -8.87 -8.53
N CYS A 67 17.64 -10.05 -8.78
CA CYS A 67 18.97 -10.23 -9.36
C CYS A 67 18.98 -10.27 -10.90
N SER A 68 17.82 -10.30 -11.55
CA SER A 68 17.72 -10.35 -13.02
C SER A 68 16.66 -9.38 -13.50
N ASP A 69 16.99 -8.55 -14.50
CA ASP A 69 15.96 -7.71 -15.13
C ASP A 69 15.06 -8.51 -16.08
N GLU A 70 15.40 -9.78 -16.32
CA GLU A 70 14.65 -10.73 -17.13
C GLU A 70 13.46 -11.32 -16.37
N THR A 71 12.33 -11.39 -17.07
CA THR A 71 11.11 -12.08 -16.65
C THR A 71 11.19 -13.54 -17.08
N VAL A 72 10.95 -14.46 -16.14
CA VAL A 72 10.93 -15.90 -16.39
C VAL A 72 9.49 -16.38 -16.37
N THR A 73 9.08 -17.08 -17.43
CA THR A 73 7.79 -17.74 -17.50
C THR A 73 7.89 -19.17 -16.99
N TYR A 74 7.07 -19.50 -16.00
CA TYR A 74 6.91 -20.86 -15.48
C TYR A 74 5.59 -21.43 -15.99
N GLU A 75 5.65 -22.53 -16.73
CA GLU A 75 4.49 -23.28 -17.21
C GLU A 75 4.48 -24.69 -16.61
N GLY A 76 3.31 -25.16 -16.20
CA GLY A 76 3.14 -26.42 -15.48
C GLY A 76 2.09 -26.32 -14.39
N LEU A 77 1.82 -27.41 -13.68
CA LEU A 77 0.86 -27.40 -12.57
C LEU A 77 1.60 -27.10 -11.27
N PHE A 78 1.22 -26.01 -10.62
CA PHE A 78 1.82 -25.59 -9.35
C PHE A 78 0.74 -25.23 -8.34
N ASP A 79 0.97 -25.58 -7.08
CA ASP A 79 0.11 -25.15 -5.99
C ASP A 79 0.62 -23.84 -5.39
N ILE A 80 -0.30 -22.90 -5.17
CA ILE A 80 0.00 -21.63 -4.51
C ILE A 80 0.24 -21.91 -3.03
N VAL A 81 1.42 -21.58 -2.54
CA VAL A 81 1.77 -21.64 -1.11
C VAL A 81 1.45 -20.32 -0.43
N ASN A 82 1.76 -19.21 -1.10
CA ASN A 82 1.48 -17.86 -0.62
C ASN A 82 1.37 -16.87 -1.76
N LEU A 83 0.42 -15.95 -1.69
CA LEU A 83 0.36 -14.76 -2.53
C LEU A 83 0.07 -13.57 -1.65
N SER A 84 0.87 -12.54 -1.78
CA SER A 84 0.77 -11.32 -0.97
C SER A 84 1.20 -10.11 -1.79
N GLY A 85 0.83 -8.92 -1.34
CA GLY A 85 1.21 -7.70 -2.03
C GLY A 85 0.15 -6.62 -1.87
N SER A 86 0.37 -5.49 -2.52
CA SER A 86 -0.59 -4.39 -2.49
C SER A 86 -0.59 -3.65 -3.81
N LEU A 87 -1.76 -3.19 -4.22
CA LEU A 87 -1.96 -2.30 -5.35
C LEU A 87 -2.66 -1.04 -4.84
N ASN A 88 -2.08 0.11 -5.15
CA ASN A 88 -2.61 1.41 -4.78
C ASN A 88 -2.98 2.17 -6.04
N ASP A 89 -4.09 2.90 -6.01
CA ASP A 89 -4.44 3.80 -7.10
C ASP A 89 -3.49 5.00 -7.07
N ALA A 90 -2.64 5.11 -8.08
CA ALA A 90 -1.73 6.22 -8.24
C ALA A 90 -2.32 7.18 -9.27
N ASN A 91 -2.85 8.31 -8.78
CA ASN A 91 -3.22 9.45 -9.61
C ASN A 91 -2.00 9.84 -10.48
N ASN A 92 -1.99 9.43 -11.75
CA ASN A 92 -0.95 9.58 -12.82
C ASN A 92 -0.18 8.33 -13.26
N ALA A 93 -0.43 7.12 -12.76
CA ALA A 93 0.22 5.94 -13.34
C ALA A 93 -0.41 5.56 -14.70
N PRO A 94 0.38 5.09 -15.68
CA PRO A 94 -0.13 4.69 -17.01
C PRO A 94 -1.19 3.57 -16.94
N TYR A 95 -1.12 2.73 -15.89
CA TYR A 95 -2.10 1.67 -15.61
C TYR A 95 -3.03 1.99 -14.43
N GLY A 96 -2.97 3.22 -13.89
CA GLY A 96 -3.70 3.70 -12.71
C GLY A 96 -3.30 3.04 -11.39
N LEU A 97 -2.70 1.85 -11.40
CA LEU A 97 -2.31 1.12 -10.19
C LEU A 97 -0.79 1.04 -10.05
N VAL A 98 -0.29 1.25 -8.83
CA VAL A 98 1.11 1.07 -8.44
C VAL A 98 1.20 0.04 -7.33
N GLY A 99 2.11 -0.91 -7.49
CA GLY A 99 2.36 -1.96 -6.50
C GLY A 99 2.94 -3.21 -7.14
N SER A 100 3.12 -4.24 -6.32
CA SER A 100 3.65 -5.53 -6.74
C SER A 100 3.03 -6.66 -5.94
N LEU A 101 3.05 -7.85 -6.53
CA LEU A 101 2.57 -9.08 -5.92
C LEU A 101 3.73 -10.05 -5.79
N ASN A 102 3.90 -10.64 -4.62
CA ASN A 102 4.88 -11.68 -4.34
C ASN A 102 4.17 -13.02 -4.26
N LEU A 103 4.66 -13.99 -5.01
CA LEU A 103 4.13 -15.34 -5.07
C LEU A 103 5.20 -16.33 -4.58
N ALA A 104 4.77 -17.32 -3.83
CA ALA A 104 5.49 -18.55 -3.60
C ALA A 104 4.59 -19.72 -4.02
N MET A 105 5.14 -20.64 -4.78
CA MET A 105 4.45 -21.78 -5.38
C MET A 105 5.31 -23.04 -5.27
N VAL A 106 4.67 -24.20 -5.28
CA VAL A 106 5.35 -25.50 -5.25
C VAL A 106 4.98 -26.30 -6.50
N GLY A 107 6.00 -26.84 -7.16
CA GLY A 107 5.84 -27.71 -8.33
C GLY A 107 5.69 -29.19 -7.96
N PRO A 108 5.47 -30.06 -8.95
CA PRO A 108 5.31 -31.51 -8.73
C PRO A 108 6.55 -32.16 -8.10
N ASP A 109 7.74 -31.60 -8.34
CA ASP A 109 8.99 -32.06 -7.74
C ASP A 109 9.17 -31.62 -6.26
N CYS A 110 8.12 -31.06 -5.64
CA CYS A 110 8.12 -30.53 -4.28
C CYS A 110 9.09 -29.35 -4.04
N ASN A 111 9.63 -28.77 -5.11
CA ASN A 111 10.50 -27.59 -5.05
C ASN A 111 9.65 -26.32 -4.93
N VAL A 112 10.02 -25.45 -3.99
CA VAL A 112 9.38 -24.15 -3.79
C VAL A 112 10.09 -23.10 -4.64
N ILE A 113 9.31 -22.35 -5.41
CA ILE A 113 9.75 -21.24 -6.25
C ILE A 113 9.06 -19.98 -5.74
N GLY A 114 9.80 -18.89 -5.57
CA GLY A 114 9.27 -17.62 -5.09
C GLY A 114 9.82 -16.44 -5.86
N GLY A 115 9.02 -15.40 -6.02
CA GLY A 115 9.39 -14.22 -6.80
C GLY A 115 8.28 -13.19 -6.88
N VAL A 116 8.54 -12.11 -7.62
CA VAL A 116 7.54 -11.07 -7.91
C VAL A 116 6.77 -11.49 -9.15
N VAL A 117 5.44 -11.49 -9.09
CA VAL A 117 4.60 -11.77 -10.27
C VAL A 117 4.57 -10.55 -11.18
N GLU A 118 4.76 -10.80 -12.46
CA GLU A 118 4.71 -9.78 -13.51
C GLU A 118 3.70 -10.20 -14.57
N ASP A 119 2.85 -9.28 -15.04
CA ASP A 119 1.92 -9.48 -16.15
C ASP A 119 0.83 -10.57 -15.96
N VAL A 120 1.18 -11.87 -16.09
CA VAL A 120 0.22 -12.98 -16.23
C VAL A 120 0.35 -14.02 -15.11
N MET A 121 -0.79 -14.48 -14.59
CA MET A 121 -0.91 -15.66 -13.71
C MET A 121 -2.21 -16.41 -14.01
N VAL A 122 -2.14 -17.58 -14.64
CA VAL A 122 -3.30 -18.35 -15.09
C VAL A 122 -3.69 -19.42 -14.07
N ALA A 123 -4.95 -19.44 -13.68
CA ALA A 123 -5.49 -20.43 -12.74
C ALA A 123 -5.61 -21.82 -13.38
N ALA A 124 -5.06 -22.86 -12.75
CA ALA A 124 -5.28 -24.27 -13.13
C ALA A 124 -6.51 -24.87 -12.43
N SER A 125 -6.82 -24.39 -11.23
CA SER A 125 -7.99 -24.78 -10.44
C SER A 125 -8.70 -23.53 -9.91
N PRO A 126 -9.90 -23.63 -9.30
CA PRO A 126 -10.53 -22.47 -8.69
C PRO A 126 -9.62 -21.84 -7.63
N VAL A 127 -9.19 -20.61 -7.87
CA VAL A 127 -8.31 -19.86 -6.98
C VAL A 127 -9.15 -18.97 -6.07
N GLN A 128 -9.01 -19.16 -4.76
CA GLN A 128 -9.64 -18.34 -3.72
C GLN A 128 -8.67 -17.28 -3.25
N LEU A 129 -9.01 -16.03 -3.52
CA LEU A 129 -8.19 -14.88 -3.18
C LEU A 129 -8.84 -14.11 -2.03
N ILE A 130 -8.09 -13.87 -0.96
CA ILE A 130 -8.50 -13.02 0.16
C ILE A 130 -7.81 -11.67 0.01
N VAL A 131 -8.59 -10.65 -0.29
CA VAL A 131 -8.12 -9.27 -0.43
C VAL A 131 -8.76 -8.38 0.61
N ALA A 132 -8.14 -7.25 0.89
CA ALA A 132 -8.72 -6.23 1.72
C ALA A 132 -8.54 -4.85 1.10
N THR A 133 -9.52 -3.99 1.33
CA THR A 133 -9.49 -2.61 0.86
C THR A 133 -9.30 -1.68 2.03
N MET A 134 -8.49 -0.63 1.86
CA MET A 134 -8.27 0.38 2.90
C MET A 134 -8.83 1.72 2.47
N SER A 135 -9.60 2.34 3.37
CA SER A 135 -10.09 3.71 3.16
C SER A 135 -8.96 4.74 3.30
N PRO A 136 -8.96 5.85 2.53
CA PRO A 136 -8.04 6.95 2.75
C PRO A 136 -8.09 7.44 4.19
N LYS A 137 -6.94 7.82 4.76
CA LYS A 137 -6.92 8.52 6.05
C LYS A 137 -7.64 9.85 5.90
N ALA A 138 -8.62 10.12 6.76
CA ALA A 138 -9.22 11.44 6.84
C ALA A 138 -8.10 12.47 7.11
N PRO A 139 -8.04 13.58 6.36
CA PRO A 139 -7.08 14.63 6.65
C PRO A 139 -7.34 15.14 8.07
N ARG A 140 -6.31 15.12 8.92
CA ARG A 140 -6.37 15.77 10.23
C ARG A 140 -6.54 17.27 9.98
N THR A 141 -7.75 17.80 10.14
CA THR A 141 -7.97 19.23 10.23
C THR A 141 -7.25 19.74 11.48
N LYS A 142 -6.16 20.49 11.28
CA LYS A 142 -5.63 21.34 12.34
C LYS A 142 -6.71 22.39 12.62
N ASN A 143 -7.46 22.21 13.71
CA ASN A 143 -8.35 23.25 14.22
C ASN A 143 -7.51 24.51 14.48
N LYS A 144 -7.59 25.50 13.59
CA LYS A 144 -7.16 26.86 13.90
C LYS A 144 -8.19 27.39 14.91
N MET A 145 -7.84 27.30 16.20
CA MET A 145 -8.56 27.96 17.28
C MET A 145 -8.74 29.43 16.90
N GLY A 146 -10.00 29.88 16.90
CA GLY A 146 -10.44 31.13 16.33
C GLY A 146 -9.78 32.36 16.94
N ARG A 147 -9.50 33.33 16.07
CA ARG A 147 -9.23 34.72 16.40
C ARG A 147 -10.57 35.34 16.81
N SER A 148 -10.78 35.65 18.09
CA SER A 148 -11.87 36.52 18.52
C SER A 148 -11.39 37.98 18.48
N PRO A 149 -12.14 38.92 17.88
CA PRO A 149 -11.88 40.35 18.01
C PRO A 149 -12.65 40.90 19.22
N ILE A 150 -11.97 41.60 20.12
CA ILE A 150 -12.63 42.54 21.03
C ILE A 150 -11.92 43.88 20.89
N ALA A 151 -12.68 44.85 20.39
CA ALA A 151 -12.32 46.27 20.33
C ALA A 151 -12.98 47.03 21.48
N SER A 152 -12.52 48.27 21.67
CA SER A 152 -12.97 49.36 22.57
C SER A 152 -12.36 49.37 23.98
N ALA A 153 -12.04 50.49 24.63
CA ALA A 153 -11.71 51.89 24.29
C ALA A 153 -11.48 52.59 25.65
N GLY A 154 -10.57 53.57 25.75
CA GLY A 154 -10.56 54.55 26.86
C GLY A 154 -9.17 54.95 27.40
N PRO A 155 -8.87 56.23 27.68
CA PRO A 155 -7.51 56.81 27.57
C PRO A 155 -6.88 57.25 28.92
N ALA A 156 -5.57 57.52 28.94
CA ALA A 156 -4.94 58.45 29.90
C ALA A 156 -3.54 58.92 29.43
N ASP A 157 -3.49 60.22 29.14
CA ASP A 157 -2.46 61.22 29.47
C ASP A 157 -0.99 61.13 29.05
N ARG A 158 -0.56 62.29 28.54
CA ARG A 158 0.77 62.72 28.09
C ARG A 158 1.72 62.95 29.28
N MET A 159 3.02 62.70 29.09
CA MET A 159 4.07 63.71 29.34
C MET A 159 5.41 63.30 28.69
N ASP A 160 6.11 64.32 28.20
CA ASP A 160 7.30 64.33 27.34
C ASP A 160 8.66 64.17 28.08
N GLY A 161 9.73 63.88 27.30
CA GLY A 161 11.16 64.03 27.65
C GLY A 161 11.88 62.68 27.88
N ASP A 162 13.12 62.43 27.44
CA ASP A 162 14.26 63.28 27.07
C ASP A 162 15.31 62.42 26.31
N PHE A 163 16.17 63.08 25.54
CA PHE A 163 17.23 62.57 24.66
C PHE A 163 18.36 61.84 25.40
N GLY A 164 18.91 60.78 24.80
CA GLY A 164 20.23 60.25 25.22
C GLY A 164 20.67 58.91 24.63
N SER A 165 21.26 58.93 23.44
CA SER A 165 22.30 57.95 23.03
C SER A 165 23.65 58.46 23.58
N PRO A 166 24.67 57.63 23.93
CA PRO A 166 25.24 56.58 23.06
C PRO A 166 25.81 55.34 23.79
N GLY A 167 26.32 54.35 23.04
CA GLY A 167 27.32 53.40 23.58
C GLY A 167 27.32 52.00 22.97
N PHE A 168 28.00 51.83 21.85
CA PHE A 168 28.39 50.55 21.26
C PHE A 168 29.65 50.01 21.97
N VAL A 169 29.62 48.78 22.49
CA VAL A 169 30.81 47.92 22.67
C VAL A 169 30.37 46.45 22.51
N LEU A 170 30.89 45.77 21.49
CA LEU A 170 30.80 44.32 21.28
C LEU A 170 31.90 43.59 22.08
N PRO A 171 31.67 42.36 22.58
CA PRO A 171 32.74 41.40 22.85
C PRO A 171 33.21 40.70 21.57
#